data_AF-A0A7X0LPT9-F1
#
_entry.id   AF-A0A7X0LPT9-F1
#
_cell.length_a   1.000
_cell.length_b   1.000
_cell.length_c   1.000
_cell.angle_alpha   90.00
_cell.angle_beta   90.00
_cell.angle_gamma   90.00
#
_symmetry.space_group_name_H-M   'P 1'
#
loop_
_entity.id
_entity.type
_entity.pdbx_description
1 polymer ?
#
loop_
_entity_poly.entity_id
_entity_poly.type
_entity_poly.pdbx_seq_one_letter_code
_entity_poly.pdbx_strand_id
1 'polypeptide(L)'
;MRPPEVPAPGILTVGADTTPVPLEIAATRRTRARGLLGRSGIEGAMLLTPAHSVHTFGMSFPLEVAYLGRDLRVLAVRTMPTGRLGMPRLRARHVLEAEAGALTRWGVRLGVRVRIDSVPEVVVSGGCQDASMTENTHAKPAVKGPASYFPSIEAKYGRPVAEWQDMVRSSPLTKHMELVAWLKSEHGLGHGHANALVAHTLAEDKAK
;
A
#
# COMPACT_ATOMS: atom_id res chain seq x y z
N MET A 1 17.09 15.35 -4.52
CA MET A 1 15.76 15.39 -3.87
C MET A 1 14.94 14.23 -4.43
N ARG A 2 14.56 13.23 -3.62
CA ARG A 2 13.73 12.11 -4.10
C ARG A 2 12.33 12.65 -4.44
N PRO A 3 11.73 12.29 -5.58
CA PRO A 3 10.37 12.74 -5.90
C PRO A 3 9.40 12.34 -4.77
N PRO A 4 8.35 13.15 -4.54
CA PRO A 4 7.35 12.82 -3.54
C PRO A 4 6.73 11.47 -3.88
N GLU A 5 6.77 10.56 -2.91
CA GLU A 5 6.14 9.25 -3.03
C GLU A 5 4.62 9.43 -3.09
N VAL A 6 4.01 8.92 -4.16
CA VAL A 6 2.58 9.06 -4.43
C VAL A 6 1.85 7.83 -3.91
N PRO A 7 0.69 7.98 -3.22
CA PRO A 7 -0.17 6.86 -2.88
C PRO A 7 -0.60 6.06 -4.12
N ALA A 8 -0.73 4.73 -4.00
CA ALA A 8 -1.16 3.91 -5.12
C ALA A 8 -2.65 4.13 -5.42
N PRO A 9 -3.10 4.11 -6.69
CA PRO A 9 -4.50 4.22 -7.01
C PRO A 9 -5.28 2.96 -6.62
N GLY A 10 -6.55 3.14 -6.30
CA GLY A 10 -7.49 2.09 -5.97
C GLY A 10 -8.93 2.51 -6.22
N ILE A 11 -9.83 1.58 -5.97
CA ILE A 11 -11.28 1.77 -5.99
C ILE A 11 -11.86 1.27 -4.67
N LEU A 12 -12.72 2.09 -4.08
CA LEU A 12 -13.54 1.74 -2.92
C LEU A 12 -14.94 1.38 -3.39
N THR A 13 -15.51 0.29 -2.87
CA THR A 13 -16.92 -0.05 -3.07
C THR A 13 -17.61 -0.35 -1.74
N VAL A 14 -18.85 0.12 -1.59
CA VAL A 14 -19.60 0.08 -0.32
C VAL A 14 -20.88 -0.75 -0.50
N GLY A 15 -20.74 -2.03 -0.83
CA GLY A 15 -21.85 -2.92 -1.17
C GLY A 15 -21.80 -3.38 -2.62
N ALA A 16 -22.88 -4.02 -3.10
CA ALA A 16 -22.99 -4.48 -4.49
C ALA A 16 -23.50 -3.38 -5.43
N ASP A 17 -24.41 -2.53 -4.95
CA ASP A 17 -25.16 -1.59 -5.79
C ASP A 17 -24.70 -0.13 -5.66
N THR A 18 -23.52 0.10 -5.06
CA THR A 18 -22.97 1.44 -4.87
C THR A 18 -21.97 1.79 -5.95
N THR A 19 -22.03 3.02 -6.43
CA THR A 19 -21.05 3.59 -7.36
C THR A 19 -19.62 3.42 -6.81
N PRO A 20 -18.68 2.92 -7.62
CA PRO A 20 -17.26 2.88 -7.27
C PRO A 20 -16.72 4.27 -6.96
N VAL A 21 -15.92 4.39 -5.90
CA VAL A 21 -15.32 5.65 -5.45
C VAL A 21 -13.81 5.61 -5.69
N PRO A 22 -13.20 6.64 -6.30
CA PRO A 22 -11.74 6.74 -6.41
C PRO A 22 -11.07 6.63 -5.03
N LEU A 23 -10.00 5.84 -4.94
CA LEU A 23 -9.27 5.61 -3.70
C LEU A 23 -7.78 5.84 -3.89
N GLU A 24 -7.14 6.51 -2.94
CA GLU A 24 -5.69 6.61 -2.82
C GLU A 24 -5.19 5.73 -1.66
N ILE A 25 -4.28 4.80 -1.94
CA ILE A 25 -3.78 3.80 -0.98
C ILE A 25 -2.41 4.23 -0.46
N ALA A 26 -2.39 4.75 0.76
CA ALA A 26 -1.18 5.11 1.48
C ALA A 26 -0.67 3.91 2.31
N ALA A 27 0.18 3.09 1.68
CA ALA A 27 0.73 1.87 2.28
C ALA A 27 2.12 2.04 2.92
N THR A 28 2.83 3.13 2.65
CA THR A 28 4.20 3.35 3.16
C THR A 28 4.21 4.34 4.31
N ARG A 29 5.30 4.34 5.10
CA ARG A 29 5.41 5.26 6.24
C ARG A 29 5.30 6.73 5.78
N ARG A 30 5.89 7.07 4.64
CA ARG A 30 5.90 8.44 4.11
C ARG A 30 4.53 8.86 3.62
N THR A 31 3.86 8.02 2.82
CA THR A 31 2.52 8.34 2.32
C THR A 31 1.51 8.42 3.47
N ARG A 32 1.62 7.55 4.49
CA ARG A 32 0.76 7.62 5.68
C ARG A 32 1.00 8.83 6.55
N ALA A 33 2.26 9.17 6.82
CA ALA A 33 2.59 10.33 7.65
C ALA A 33 2.17 11.65 6.97
N ARG A 34 2.18 11.69 5.64
CA ARG A 34 1.63 12.80 4.88
C ARG A 34 0.10 12.82 4.91
N GLY A 35 -0.54 11.68 4.63
CA GLY A 35 -1.98 11.61 4.42
C GLY A 35 -2.45 12.69 3.44
N LEU A 36 -3.47 13.44 3.86
CA LEU A 36 -4.04 14.55 3.10
C LEU A 36 -3.39 15.93 3.41
N LEU A 37 -2.28 15.97 4.15
CA LEU A 37 -1.59 17.23 4.47
C LEU A 37 -1.14 17.98 3.20
N GLY A 38 -1.36 19.29 3.21
CA GLY A 38 -1.03 20.20 2.11
C GLY A 38 -2.00 20.13 0.92
N ARG A 39 -3.12 19.41 1.03
CA ARG A 39 -4.22 19.43 0.05
C ARG A 39 -5.31 20.40 0.51
N SER A 40 -6.16 20.84 -0.43
CA SER A 40 -7.38 21.63 -0.15
C SER A 40 -8.66 20.78 -0.14
N GLY A 41 -8.57 19.52 -0.58
CA GLY A 41 -9.69 18.59 -0.69
C GLY A 41 -9.27 17.23 -1.26
N ILE A 42 -10.24 16.36 -1.45
CA ILE A 42 -10.11 15.08 -2.16
C ILE A 42 -11.48 14.67 -2.75
N GLU A 43 -11.51 14.31 -4.04
CA GLU A 43 -12.73 13.88 -4.72
C GLU A 43 -13.23 12.51 -4.21
N GLY A 44 -12.29 11.60 -3.94
CA GLY A 44 -12.54 10.25 -3.44
C GLY A 44 -12.16 10.07 -1.97
N ALA A 45 -11.60 8.90 -1.65
CA ALA A 45 -11.12 8.57 -0.32
C ALA A 45 -9.61 8.30 -0.32
N MET A 46 -8.99 8.37 0.86
CA MET A 46 -7.65 7.87 1.11
C MET A 46 -7.70 6.72 2.11
N LEU A 47 -7.05 5.60 1.81
CA LEU A 47 -6.82 4.50 2.73
C LEU A 47 -5.42 4.61 3.36
N LEU A 48 -5.36 4.84 4.66
CA LEU A 48 -4.14 4.67 5.44
C LEU A 48 -4.02 3.22 5.90
N THR A 49 -2.95 2.53 5.49
CA THR A 49 -2.75 1.11 5.82
C THR A 49 -1.28 0.75 6.12
N PRO A 50 -0.96 0.10 7.25
CA PRO A 50 -1.82 -0.03 8.42
C PRO A 50 -1.99 1.32 9.15
N ALA A 51 -3.15 1.54 9.77
CA ALA A 51 -3.42 2.68 10.64
C ALA A 51 -4.46 2.32 11.71
N HIS A 52 -4.29 2.87 12.91
CA HIS A 52 -5.22 2.70 14.04
C HIS A 52 -5.56 4.01 14.75
N SER A 53 -5.00 5.13 14.28
CA SER A 53 -5.26 6.48 14.75
C SER A 53 -4.92 7.45 13.63
N VAL A 54 -5.52 8.64 13.67
CA VAL A 54 -5.27 9.77 12.78
C VAL A 54 -5.33 11.08 13.55
N HIS A 55 -4.78 12.14 12.96
CA HIS A 55 -4.94 13.49 13.46
C HIS A 55 -5.26 14.43 12.31
N THR A 56 -5.82 15.59 12.62
CA THR A 56 -6.12 16.66 11.67
C THR A 56 -5.31 17.92 11.92
N PHE A 57 -4.22 17.85 12.69
CA PHE A 57 -3.28 18.96 12.82
C PHE A 57 -2.71 19.37 11.46
N GLY A 58 -2.74 20.67 11.15
CA GLY A 58 -2.26 21.20 9.86
C GLY A 58 -3.17 20.89 8.66
N MET A 59 -4.34 20.28 8.88
CA MET A 59 -5.34 20.06 7.82
C MET A 59 -6.07 21.36 7.50
N SER A 60 -6.33 21.59 6.21
CA SER A 60 -7.06 22.76 5.70
C SER A 60 -8.59 22.54 5.67
N PHE A 61 -9.06 21.28 5.72
CA PHE A 61 -10.47 20.92 5.68
C PHE A 61 -10.80 19.79 6.69
N PRO A 62 -12.06 19.71 7.17
CA PRO A 62 -12.49 18.66 8.08
C PRO A 62 -12.57 17.31 7.37
N LEU A 63 -12.18 16.26 8.09
CA LEU A 63 -12.17 14.89 7.57
C LEU A 63 -13.34 14.08 8.12
N GLU A 64 -13.94 13.26 7.28
CA GLU A 64 -14.69 12.10 7.75
C GLU A 64 -13.79 10.87 7.74
N VAL A 65 -13.77 10.16 8.86
CA VAL A 65 -12.81 9.10 9.16
C VAL A 65 -13.55 7.82 9.50
N ALA A 66 -13.37 6.76 8.71
CA ALA A 66 -13.84 5.43 9.04
C ALA A 66 -12.68 4.52 9.48
N TYR A 67 -12.81 3.95 10.67
CA TYR A 67 -11.86 2.98 11.20
C TYR A 67 -12.29 1.58 10.77
N LEU A 68 -11.40 0.84 10.12
CA LEU A 68 -11.69 -0.50 9.58
C LEU A 68 -10.92 -1.59 10.32
N GLY A 69 -11.55 -2.75 10.52
CA GLY A 69 -10.91 -3.98 11.00
C GLY A 69 -10.04 -4.66 9.94
N ARG A 70 -9.40 -5.78 10.30
CA ARG A 70 -8.56 -6.60 9.40
C ARG A 70 -9.32 -7.10 8.15
N ASP A 71 -10.63 -7.28 8.28
CA ASP A 71 -11.54 -7.81 7.27
C ASP A 71 -12.27 -6.71 6.51
N LEU A 72 -11.76 -5.46 6.58
CA LEU A 72 -12.35 -4.27 5.97
C LEU A 72 -13.76 -3.94 6.48
N ARG A 73 -14.12 -4.42 7.67
CA ARG A 73 -15.37 -4.05 8.33
C ARG A 73 -15.23 -2.73 9.07
N VAL A 74 -16.18 -1.82 8.86
CA VAL A 74 -16.24 -0.51 9.54
C VAL A 74 -16.52 -0.72 11.02
N LEU A 75 -15.59 -0.29 11.86
CA LEU A 75 -15.67 -0.31 13.32
C LEU A 75 -16.20 1.00 13.90
N ALA A 76 -16.10 2.10 13.15
CA ALA A 76 -16.75 3.37 13.42
C ALA A 76 -16.49 4.37 12.31
N VAL A 77 -17.33 5.41 12.28
CA VAL A 77 -17.18 6.60 11.44
C VAL A 77 -17.20 7.83 12.34
N ARG A 78 -16.37 8.83 12.05
CA ARG A 78 -16.30 10.10 12.78
C ARG A 78 -15.98 11.25 11.85
N THR A 79 -16.69 12.36 11.99
CA THR A 79 -16.24 13.65 11.45
C THR A 79 -15.27 14.30 12.43
N MET A 80 -14.11 14.71 11.94
CA MET A 80 -13.04 15.35 12.69
C MET A 80 -12.81 16.76 12.13
N PRO A 81 -13.08 17.81 12.92
CA PRO A 81 -12.65 19.17 12.61
C PRO A 81 -11.13 19.26 12.49
N THR A 82 -10.63 20.32 11.86
CA THR A 82 -9.19 20.58 11.77
C THR A 82 -8.56 20.80 13.17
N GLY A 83 -7.27 20.48 13.31
CA GLY A 83 -6.55 20.68 14.57
C GLY A 83 -6.98 19.76 15.72
N ARG A 84 -7.27 18.49 15.44
CA ARG A 84 -7.69 17.50 16.45
C ARG A 84 -6.82 16.25 16.41
N LEU A 85 -6.61 15.66 17.58
CA LEU A 85 -6.04 14.31 17.70
C LEU A 85 -7.18 13.29 17.81
N GLY A 86 -7.18 12.27 16.95
CA GLY A 86 -8.11 11.16 17.06
C GLY A 86 -7.71 10.23 18.20
N MET A 87 -8.69 9.76 18.97
CA MET A 87 -8.43 8.70 19.96
C MET A 87 -8.09 7.39 19.23
N PRO A 88 -6.97 6.72 19.60
CA PRO A 88 -6.59 5.46 18.98
C PRO A 88 -7.67 4.38 19.10
N ARG A 89 -7.90 3.65 18.01
CA ARG A 89 -8.77 2.47 17.98
C ARG A 89 -7.92 1.23 17.77
N LEU A 90 -7.52 0.58 18.86
CA LEU A 90 -6.60 -0.56 18.85
C LEU A 90 -7.07 -1.75 17.98
N ARG A 91 -8.38 -1.88 17.73
CA ARG A 91 -8.95 -2.92 16.85
C ARG A 91 -8.90 -2.54 15.36
N ALA A 92 -8.72 -1.27 15.03
CA ALA A 92 -8.58 -0.82 13.67
C ALA A 92 -7.24 -1.26 13.08
N ARG A 93 -7.23 -1.55 11.79
CA ARG A 93 -6.03 -1.85 11.00
C ARG A 93 -5.88 -0.96 9.80
N HIS A 94 -6.98 -0.36 9.36
CA HIS A 94 -6.98 0.62 8.29
C HIS A 94 -7.85 1.80 8.70
N VAL A 95 -7.56 2.95 8.10
CA VAL A 95 -8.38 4.14 8.24
C VAL A 95 -8.69 4.66 6.85
N LEU A 96 -9.98 4.87 6.57
CA LEU A 96 -10.44 5.63 5.41
C LEU A 96 -10.64 7.09 5.82
N GLU A 97 -10.08 8.00 5.05
CA GLU A 97 -10.26 9.45 5.17
C GLU A 97 -10.94 9.97 3.90
N ALA A 98 -11.92 10.86 4.06
CA ALA A 98 -12.54 11.59 2.96
C ALA A 98 -12.98 12.98 3.45
N GLU A 99 -13.46 13.82 2.54
CA GLU A 99 -14.10 15.07 2.93
C GLU A 99 -15.31 14.83 3.83
N ALA A 100 -15.58 15.79 4.73
CA ALA A 100 -16.71 15.70 5.65
C ALA A 100 -18.03 15.36 4.95
N GLY A 101 -18.69 14.30 5.43
CA GLY A 101 -19.98 13.82 4.92
C GLY A 101 -19.89 12.91 3.69
N ALA A 102 -18.72 12.73 3.07
CA ALA A 102 -18.55 11.87 1.90
C ALA A 102 -18.78 10.39 2.21
N LEU A 103 -18.20 9.88 3.32
CA LEU A 103 -18.35 8.48 3.72
C LEU A 103 -19.82 8.17 4.04
N THR A 104 -20.51 9.09 4.71
CA THR A 104 -21.95 8.97 4.97
C THR A 104 -22.76 8.92 3.66
N ARG A 105 -22.47 9.81 2.69
CA ARG A 105 -23.14 9.81 1.38
C ARG A 105 -22.94 8.51 0.60
N TRP A 106 -21.77 7.89 0.70
CA TRP A 106 -21.48 6.59 0.07
C TRP A 106 -22.00 5.39 0.87
N GLY A 107 -22.67 5.62 2.01
CA GLY A 107 -23.26 4.56 2.83
C GLY A 107 -22.28 3.83 3.74
N VAL A 108 -21.04 4.34 3.91
CA VAL A 108 -20.06 3.80 4.84
C VAL A 108 -20.55 4.06 6.27
N ARG A 109 -20.91 2.99 6.97
CA ARG A 109 -21.46 3.04 8.33
C ARG A 109 -21.02 1.82 9.13
N LEU A 110 -21.17 1.91 10.45
CA LEU A 110 -20.79 0.85 11.38
C LEU A 110 -21.30 -0.52 10.90
N GLY A 111 -20.39 -1.50 10.85
CA GLY A 111 -20.69 -2.88 10.50
C GLY A 111 -20.73 -3.21 9.01
N VAL A 112 -20.72 -2.22 8.12
CA VAL A 112 -20.55 -2.43 6.68
C VAL A 112 -19.15 -2.97 6.40
N ARG A 113 -19.03 -3.92 5.47
CA ARG A 113 -17.74 -4.34 4.91
C ARG A 113 -17.55 -3.63 3.57
N VAL A 114 -16.47 -2.88 3.44
CA VAL A 114 -16.09 -2.25 2.18
C VAL A 114 -15.17 -3.16 1.39
N ARG A 115 -15.16 -2.99 0.06
CA ARG A 115 -14.18 -3.62 -0.84
C ARG A 115 -13.17 -2.59 -1.29
N ILE A 116 -11.92 -3.02 -1.40
CA ILE A 116 -10.81 -2.20 -1.86
C ILE A 116 -10.10 -2.98 -2.94
N ASP A 117 -10.12 -2.42 -4.14
CA ASP A 117 -9.47 -3.00 -5.32
C ASP A 117 -8.34 -2.06 -5.73
N SER A 118 -7.09 -2.51 -5.68
CA SER A 118 -5.96 -1.73 -6.20
C SER A 118 -6.04 -1.71 -7.73
N VAL A 119 -5.89 -0.53 -8.33
CA VAL A 119 -5.79 -0.44 -9.80
C VAL A 119 -4.31 -0.57 -10.15
N PRO A 120 -3.92 -1.47 -11.06
CA PRO A 120 -2.56 -1.45 -11.59
C PRO A 120 -2.31 -0.10 -12.24
N GLU A 121 -1.17 0.52 -11.92
CA GLU A 121 -0.76 1.80 -12.51
C GLU A 121 -0.64 1.59 -14.03
N VAL A 122 -1.50 2.25 -14.81
CA VAL A 122 -1.37 2.23 -16.27
C VAL A 122 -0.17 3.09 -16.61
N VAL A 123 0.97 2.44 -16.87
CA VAL A 123 2.13 3.10 -17.47
C VAL A 123 1.71 3.52 -18.87
N VAL A 124 1.37 4.80 -19.04
CA VAL A 124 1.19 5.38 -20.37
C VAL A 124 2.58 5.53 -20.99
N SER A 125 3.09 4.45 -21.56
CA SER A 125 4.19 4.52 -22.50
C SER A 125 3.68 5.26 -23.73
N GLY A 126 4.08 6.53 -23.86
CA GLY A 126 3.93 7.27 -25.11
C GLY A 126 4.64 6.52 -26.24
N GLY A 127 3.87 6.04 -27.20
CA GLY A 127 4.36 5.33 -28.38
C GLY A 127 3.22 5.13 -29.36
N CYS A 128 3.45 5.54 -30.60
CA CYS A 128 2.55 5.54 -31.75
C CYS A 128 1.75 4.22 -31.90
N GLN A 129 0.49 4.35 -32.31
CA GLN A 129 -0.45 3.24 -32.54
C GLN A 129 0.08 2.30 -33.63
N ASP A 130 -0.10 0.99 -33.41
CA ASP A 130 -0.55 0.09 -34.45
C ASP A 130 -1.42 -1.02 -33.83
N ALA A 131 -2.55 -1.26 -34.49
CA ALA A 131 -3.61 -2.13 -34.03
C ALA A 131 -3.26 -3.61 -34.18
N SER A 132 -3.53 -4.42 -33.17
CA SER A 132 -3.99 -5.80 -33.36
C SER A 132 -4.58 -6.36 -32.06
N MET A 133 -5.84 -6.76 -32.15
CA MET A 133 -6.56 -7.52 -31.13
C MET A 133 -5.93 -8.91 -30.99
N THR A 134 -5.65 -9.38 -29.77
CA THR A 134 -5.96 -10.77 -29.36
C THR A 134 -6.14 -10.87 -27.84
N GLU A 135 -7.30 -11.42 -27.49
CA GLU A 135 -7.63 -12.30 -26.37
C GLU A 135 -7.17 -12.04 -24.93
N ASN A 136 -8.16 -11.67 -24.12
CA ASN A 136 -8.20 -11.69 -22.67
C ASN A 136 -8.31 -13.14 -22.16
N THR A 137 -7.28 -13.66 -21.48
CA THR A 137 -7.40 -14.93 -20.74
C THR A 137 -7.25 -14.69 -19.24
N HIS A 138 -8.30 -15.12 -18.54
CA HIS A 138 -8.55 -15.06 -17.12
C HIS A 138 -7.53 -15.89 -16.31
N ALA A 139 -6.85 -15.29 -15.32
CA ALA A 139 -6.16 -16.05 -14.28
C ALA A 139 -6.43 -15.46 -12.88
N LYS A 140 -7.07 -16.27 -12.02
CA LYS A 140 -7.30 -16.01 -10.60
C LYS A 140 -5.98 -16.02 -9.80
N PRO A 141 -5.92 -15.32 -8.65
CA PRO A 141 -4.67 -15.10 -7.93
C PRO A 141 -4.30 -16.29 -7.04
N ALA A 142 -3.01 -16.57 -6.91
CA ALA A 142 -2.49 -17.63 -6.06
C ALA A 142 -1.45 -17.08 -5.04
N VAL A 143 -1.86 -17.20 -3.77
CA VAL A 143 -1.12 -17.47 -2.53
C VAL A 143 -0.21 -16.42 -1.87
N LYS A 144 -0.50 -16.21 -0.58
CA LYS A 144 0.33 -15.51 0.42
C LYS A 144 1.56 -16.34 0.77
N GLY A 145 2.75 -15.80 0.51
CA GLY A 145 4.04 -16.29 0.99
C GLY A 145 5.10 -15.18 0.88
N PRO A 146 6.28 -15.32 1.52
CA PRO A 146 7.35 -14.31 1.49
C PRO A 146 7.83 -13.94 0.07
N ALA A 147 7.54 -14.78 -0.92
CA ALA A 147 7.79 -14.55 -2.35
C ALA A 147 6.90 -13.45 -2.99
N SER A 148 5.92 -12.88 -2.26
CA SER A 148 5.07 -11.81 -2.78
C SER A 148 5.83 -10.51 -3.11
N TYR A 149 7.10 -10.39 -2.69
CA TYR A 149 7.94 -9.21 -2.94
C TYR A 149 8.90 -9.38 -4.13
N PHE A 150 9.02 -10.57 -4.72
CA PHE A 150 10.02 -10.83 -5.75
C PHE A 150 9.75 -10.10 -7.07
N PRO A 151 8.52 -10.07 -7.60
CA PRO A 151 8.23 -9.28 -8.79
C PRO A 151 8.55 -7.79 -8.64
N SER A 152 8.36 -7.22 -7.44
CA SER A 152 8.65 -5.80 -7.18
C SER A 152 10.14 -5.51 -6.93
N ILE A 153 10.92 -6.50 -6.50
CA ILE A 153 12.38 -6.41 -6.39
C ILE A 153 13.01 -6.45 -7.78
N GLU A 154 12.61 -7.40 -8.63
CA GLU A 154 13.12 -7.52 -10.00
C GLU A 154 12.80 -6.28 -10.82
N ALA A 155 11.55 -5.82 -10.79
CA ALA A 155 11.14 -4.61 -11.49
C ALA A 155 11.91 -3.35 -11.04
N LYS A 156 12.34 -3.30 -9.77
CA LYS A 156 13.00 -2.12 -9.20
C LYS A 156 14.52 -2.12 -9.38
N TYR A 157 15.17 -3.27 -9.30
CA TYR A 157 16.63 -3.37 -9.36
C TYR A 157 17.14 -3.98 -10.66
N GLY A 158 16.23 -4.38 -11.57
CA GLY A 158 16.57 -4.84 -12.91
C GLY A 158 17.34 -6.15 -12.96
N ARG A 159 17.27 -6.95 -11.89
CA ARG A 159 17.96 -8.25 -11.77
C ARG A 159 17.00 -9.30 -11.22
N PRO A 160 16.98 -10.53 -11.77
CA PRO A 160 16.21 -11.66 -11.26
C PRO A 160 16.49 -11.93 -9.78
N VAL A 161 15.50 -12.41 -9.04
CA VAL A 161 15.68 -12.79 -7.62
C VAL A 161 16.73 -13.87 -7.44
N ALA A 162 16.83 -14.83 -8.37
CA ALA A 162 17.86 -15.86 -8.34
C ALA A 162 19.28 -15.28 -8.27
N GLU A 163 19.57 -14.23 -9.06
CA GLU A 163 20.89 -13.57 -9.02
C GLU A 163 21.16 -12.91 -7.67
N TRP A 164 20.15 -12.32 -7.04
CA TRP A 164 20.29 -11.76 -5.69
C TRP A 164 20.52 -12.84 -4.63
N GLN A 165 19.85 -13.99 -4.76
CA GLN A 165 20.05 -15.12 -3.86
C GLN A 165 21.46 -15.69 -4.00
N ASP A 166 21.96 -15.80 -5.23
CA ASP A 166 23.31 -16.28 -5.51
C ASP A 166 24.38 -15.31 -4.98
N MET A 167 24.14 -13.99 -5.08
CA MET A 167 24.99 -12.99 -4.43
C MET A 167 25.04 -13.17 -2.90
N VAL A 168 23.88 -13.40 -2.26
CA VAL A 168 23.80 -13.67 -0.82
C VAL A 168 24.56 -14.94 -0.45
N ARG A 169 24.44 -16.02 -1.24
CA ARG A 169 25.15 -17.30 -1.02
C ARG A 169 26.65 -17.19 -1.25
N SER A 170 27.07 -16.37 -2.20
CA SER A 170 28.48 -16.13 -2.53
C SER A 170 29.20 -15.17 -1.56
N SER A 171 28.44 -14.49 -0.68
CA SER A 171 29.00 -13.53 0.27
C SER A 171 29.79 -14.24 1.38
N PRO A 172 30.94 -13.70 1.82
CA PRO A 172 31.64 -14.21 3.01
C PRO A 172 30.90 -13.89 4.32
N LEU A 173 29.82 -13.10 4.27
CA LEU A 173 29.04 -12.70 5.43
C LEU A 173 28.05 -13.79 5.82
N THR A 174 28.00 -14.12 7.11
CA THR A 174 27.16 -15.23 7.62
C THR A 174 25.99 -14.75 8.46
N LYS A 175 26.04 -13.52 9.00
CA LYS A 175 24.96 -12.99 9.83
C LYS A 175 23.92 -12.30 8.97
N HIS A 176 22.65 -12.61 9.23
CA HIS A 176 21.49 -12.00 8.56
C HIS A 176 21.58 -10.47 8.48
N MET A 177 21.86 -9.80 9.60
CA MET A 177 21.91 -8.34 9.64
C MET A 177 23.11 -7.74 8.88
N GLU A 178 24.21 -8.46 8.77
CA GLU A 178 25.39 -8.05 7.99
C GLU A 178 25.09 -8.16 6.49
N LEU A 179 24.46 -9.26 6.05
CA LEU A 179 23.98 -9.42 4.67
C LEU A 179 22.96 -8.34 4.27
N VAL A 180 22.02 -8.01 5.16
CA VAL A 180 21.06 -6.92 4.93
C VAL A 180 21.76 -5.57 4.83
N ALA A 181 22.76 -5.30 5.67
CA ALA A 181 23.53 -4.06 5.61
C ALA A 181 24.35 -3.96 4.31
N TRP A 182 25.01 -5.04 3.91
CA TRP A 182 25.80 -5.14 2.68
C TRP A 182 24.97 -4.94 1.42
N LEU A 183 23.81 -5.60 1.30
CA LEU A 183 22.89 -5.38 0.18
C LEU A 183 22.41 -3.93 0.07
N LYS A 184 22.28 -3.24 1.22
CA LYS A 184 21.91 -1.82 1.24
C LYS A 184 23.08 -0.92 0.81
N SER A 185 24.31 -1.21 1.25
CA SER A 185 25.47 -0.37 0.95
C SER A 185 25.98 -0.58 -0.48
N GLU A 186 26.22 -1.83 -0.87
CA GLU A 186 26.88 -2.16 -2.14
C GLU A 186 25.91 -2.18 -3.32
N HIS A 187 24.65 -2.54 -3.06
CA HIS A 187 23.66 -2.76 -4.11
C HIS A 187 22.48 -1.79 -4.05
N GLY A 188 22.48 -0.86 -3.08
CA GLY A 188 21.47 0.19 -2.98
C GLY A 188 20.06 -0.33 -2.65
N LEU A 189 19.95 -1.55 -2.11
CA LEU A 189 18.64 -2.12 -1.79
C LEU A 189 17.94 -1.33 -0.67
N GLY A 190 16.62 -1.28 -0.75
CA GLY A 190 15.79 -0.78 0.34
C GLY A 190 15.76 -1.80 1.47
N HIS A 191 15.66 -1.34 2.72
CA HIS A 191 15.71 -2.21 3.90
C HIS A 191 14.74 -3.41 3.85
N GLY A 192 13.50 -3.19 3.41
CA GLY A 192 12.51 -4.26 3.28
C GLY A 192 12.85 -5.29 2.20
N HIS A 193 13.42 -4.85 1.08
CA HIS A 193 13.84 -5.71 -0.03
C HIS A 193 15.07 -6.54 0.33
N ALA A 194 16.08 -5.90 0.93
CA ALA A 194 17.26 -6.58 1.45
C ALA A 194 16.88 -7.63 2.51
N ASN A 195 15.99 -7.28 3.45
CA ASN A 195 15.54 -8.22 4.47
C ASN A 195 14.74 -9.40 3.89
N ALA A 196 13.88 -9.15 2.90
CA ALA A 196 13.11 -10.20 2.24
C ALA A 196 14.01 -11.19 1.49
N LEU A 197 15.00 -10.70 0.74
CA LEU A 197 15.96 -11.54 0.03
C LEU A 197 16.76 -12.40 1.00
N VAL A 198 17.40 -11.80 2.01
CA VAL A 198 18.24 -12.55 2.96
C VAL A 198 17.40 -13.56 3.75
N ALA A 199 16.22 -13.18 4.25
CA ALA A 199 15.35 -14.09 4.99
C ALA A 199 14.90 -15.27 4.14
N HIS A 200 14.57 -15.04 2.86
CA HIS A 200 14.14 -16.11 1.97
C HIS A 200 15.29 -17.04 1.59
N THR A 201 16.45 -16.51 1.21
CA THR A 201 17.62 -17.33 0.85
C THR A 201 18.03 -18.23 2.01
N LEU A 202 18.13 -17.68 3.23
CA LEU A 202 18.50 -18.46 4.41
C LEU A 202 17.43 -19.49 4.81
N ALA A 203 16.15 -19.17 4.64
CA ALA A 203 15.07 -20.13 4.90
C ALA A 203 15.06 -21.27 3.88
N GLU A 204 15.32 -20.97 2.61
CA GLU A 204 15.43 -21.93 1.51
C GLU A 204 16.64 -22.86 1.71
N ASP A 205 17.79 -22.31 2.08
CA ASP A 205 19.01 -23.09 2.34
C ASP A 205 18.89 -23.96 3.61
N LYS A 206 18.08 -23.54 4.60
CA LYS A 206 17.76 -24.36 5.78
C LYS A 206 16.76 -25.48 5.49
N ALA A 207 15.97 -25.35 4.42
CA ALA A 207 14.95 -26.33 4.03
C ALA A 207 15.48 -27.41 3.07
N LYS A 208 16.70 -27.25 2.55
CA LYS A 208 17.48 -28.27 1.83
C LYS A 208 18.28 -29.13 2.80
#